data_AF-A0A5K7WY78-F1
#
_entry.id   AF-A0A5K7WY78-F1
#
_cell.length_a   1.000
_cell.length_b   1.000
_cell.length_c   1.000
_cell.angle_alpha   90.00
_cell.angle_beta   90.00
_cell.angle_gamma   90.00
#
_symmetry.space_group_name_H-M   'P 1'
#
loop_
_entity.id
_entity.type
_entity.pdbx_description
1 polymer ?
#
loop_
_entity_poly.entity_id
_entity_poly.type
_entity_poly.pdbx_seq_one_letter_code
_entity_poly.pdbx_strand_id
1 'polypeptide(L)'
;MKMYVGITDYDWYKTLKQANCDEVNFWKPGGRTNFKALNEGDLFLFKTHSPRNYIVGGGFFLKFSILPSSLAWDAFGIANGASSLMELNDRVYKYKKTDRFSDPDPQIGCIILSMPFYFDEKDWIPQPNDWNSNIVQGKTYKTSEPVGLSLYEQKVKMIYIDPPYNTGNDFVYKDDYKDRIENYLEQTEQVDSDGNKMSTNTESNGRYHSDWLNMMYPRLKLARNLLKDDGVIFISIDDHEVAQLRKMCDEVFGENNLVAQLIWQRAFSPKNDAKFVSNSHDYVLMVAKSINCFQIGRLPRTEEANARYSNPDNDPRGPWMSSDISVKTYNAAADYPITLPSGRVVETPGQPYLVWS
;
A
#
# COMPACT_ATOMS: atom_id res chain seq x y z
N MET A 1 -2.64 13.88 13.42
CA MET A 1 -3.36 12.59 13.32
C MET A 1 -3.46 11.97 14.70
N LYS A 2 -4.56 11.28 15.01
CA LYS A 2 -4.65 10.47 16.24
C LYS A 2 -4.35 9.02 15.89
N MET A 3 -3.83 8.29 16.88
CA MET A 3 -3.60 6.87 16.77
C MET A 3 -4.05 6.19 18.06
N TYR A 4 -4.55 4.96 17.97
CA TYR A 4 -4.85 4.15 19.15
C TYR A 4 -4.03 2.88 19.08
N VAL A 5 -3.25 2.60 20.12
CA VAL A 5 -2.55 1.34 20.27
C VAL A 5 -3.42 0.44 21.13
N GLY A 6 -4.05 -0.56 20.52
CA GLY A 6 -4.93 -1.53 21.18
C GLY A 6 -4.19 -2.81 21.54
N ILE A 7 -4.49 -3.38 22.70
CA ILE A 7 -3.87 -4.63 23.15
C ILE A 7 -4.65 -5.84 22.60
N THR A 8 -3.93 -6.79 22.02
CA THR A 8 -4.47 -8.04 21.49
C THR A 8 -3.64 -9.26 21.91
N ASP A 9 -4.24 -10.43 21.78
CA ASP A 9 -3.59 -11.72 21.98
C ASP A 9 -2.74 -12.10 20.76
N TYR A 10 -1.65 -12.83 20.99
CA TYR A 10 -0.76 -13.26 19.90
C TYR A 10 -1.47 -14.19 18.91
N ASP A 11 -2.37 -15.04 19.39
CA ASP A 11 -3.13 -15.96 18.54
C ASP A 11 -4.12 -15.20 17.64
N TRP A 12 -4.74 -14.12 18.14
CA TRP A 12 -5.57 -13.24 17.31
C TRP A 12 -4.75 -12.64 16.16
N TYR A 13 -3.58 -12.09 16.47
CA TYR A 13 -2.65 -11.56 15.46
C TYR A 13 -2.25 -12.62 14.43
N LYS A 14 -1.86 -13.81 14.90
CA LYS A 14 -1.37 -14.89 14.05
C LYS A 14 -2.45 -15.37 13.08
N THR A 15 -3.68 -15.57 13.57
CA THR A 15 -4.82 -15.95 12.74
C THR A 15 -5.06 -14.95 11.62
N LEU A 16 -5.06 -13.65 11.93
CA LEU A 16 -5.37 -12.63 10.94
C LEU A 16 -4.23 -12.36 9.95
N LYS A 17 -2.97 -12.43 10.40
CA LYS A 17 -1.82 -12.37 9.49
C LYS A 17 -1.86 -13.49 8.45
N GLN A 18 -2.33 -14.68 8.82
CA GLN A 18 -2.47 -15.81 7.90
C GLN A 18 -3.69 -15.71 6.99
N ALA A 19 -4.80 -15.18 7.50
CA ALA A 19 -6.05 -15.07 6.75
C ALA A 19 -6.04 -13.95 5.70
N ASN A 20 -5.14 -12.96 5.84
CA ASN A 20 -4.97 -11.84 4.90
C ASN A 20 -6.30 -11.13 4.54
N CYS A 21 -7.11 -10.82 5.56
CA CYS A 21 -8.40 -10.17 5.37
C CYS A 21 -8.25 -8.68 5.00
N ASP A 22 -9.13 -8.14 4.17
CA ASP A 22 -9.16 -6.71 3.82
C ASP A 22 -9.74 -5.81 4.93
N GLU A 23 -10.58 -6.40 5.77
CA GLU A 23 -11.19 -5.77 6.95
C GLU A 23 -11.08 -6.72 8.14
N VAL A 24 -10.86 -6.18 9.34
CA VAL A 24 -10.80 -6.95 10.59
C VAL A 24 -11.65 -6.32 11.68
N ASN A 25 -12.21 -7.17 12.53
CA ASN A 25 -12.93 -6.75 13.71
C ASN A 25 -12.04 -6.89 14.95
N PHE A 26 -11.48 -5.77 15.42
CA PHE A 26 -10.79 -5.69 16.70
C PHE A 26 -11.83 -5.60 17.83
N TRP A 27 -12.49 -6.70 18.13
CA TRP A 27 -13.61 -6.71 19.05
C TRP A 27 -13.18 -6.52 20.51
N LYS A 28 -14.09 -5.95 21.32
CA LYS A 28 -13.98 -5.90 22.77
C LYS A 28 -15.16 -6.66 23.41
N PRO A 29 -14.93 -7.38 24.52
CA PRO A 29 -15.96 -8.19 25.18
C PRO A 29 -17.12 -7.39 25.80
N GLY A 30 -16.97 -6.06 25.92
CA GLY A 30 -17.99 -5.18 26.50
C GLY A 30 -18.76 -4.39 25.45
N GLY A 31 -20.08 -4.60 25.35
CA GLY A 31 -21.00 -3.84 24.48
C GLY A 31 -21.71 -2.64 25.13
N ARG A 32 -21.19 -2.08 26.23
CA ARG A 32 -21.90 -1.01 26.98
C ARG A 32 -21.45 0.41 26.67
N THR A 33 -20.28 0.59 26.04
CA THR A 33 -19.69 1.91 25.81
C THR A 33 -19.19 2.05 24.37
N ASN A 34 -19.45 3.20 23.76
CA ASN A 34 -18.92 3.50 22.43
C ASN A 34 -17.40 3.69 22.45
N PHE A 35 -16.73 3.23 21.40
CA PHE A 35 -15.34 3.58 21.14
C PHE A 35 -15.28 4.97 20.50
N LYS A 36 -14.68 5.94 21.20
CA LYS A 36 -14.58 7.36 20.78
C LYS A 36 -13.13 7.84 20.68
N ALA A 37 -12.16 6.93 20.69
CA ALA A 37 -10.74 7.27 20.74
C ALA A 37 -10.20 7.79 19.41
N LEU A 38 -10.85 7.41 18.30
CA LEU A 38 -10.43 7.69 16.93
C LEU A 38 -11.59 8.23 16.10
N ASN A 39 -11.24 9.03 15.09
CA ASN A 39 -12.12 9.37 13.98
C ASN A 39 -11.90 8.38 12.83
N GLU A 40 -12.83 8.31 11.88
CA GLU A 40 -12.66 7.52 10.66
C GLU A 40 -11.35 7.87 9.94
N GLY A 41 -10.58 6.85 9.57
CA GLY A 41 -9.26 6.98 8.93
C GLY A 41 -8.08 7.24 9.88
N ASP A 42 -8.30 7.39 11.19
CA ASP A 42 -7.20 7.41 12.16
C ASP A 42 -6.59 5.99 12.34
N LEU A 43 -5.31 5.92 12.70
CA LEU A 43 -4.57 4.67 12.76
C LEU A 43 -4.89 3.89 14.04
N PHE A 44 -5.13 2.59 13.91
CA PHE A 44 -5.23 1.65 15.02
C PHE A 44 -4.05 0.68 14.93
N LEU A 45 -3.23 0.59 15.98
CA LEU A 45 -2.06 -0.28 16.04
C LEU A 45 -2.31 -1.48 16.97
N PHE A 46 -1.86 -2.66 16.57
CA PHE A 46 -1.99 -3.90 17.32
C PHE A 46 -0.77 -4.11 18.21
N LYS A 47 -0.94 -4.05 19.54
CA LYS A 47 0.10 -4.41 20.52
C LYS A 47 -0.19 -5.76 21.13
N THR A 48 0.77 -6.66 21.12
CA THR A 48 0.69 -7.95 21.80
C THR A 48 0.80 -7.82 23.33
N HIS A 49 0.13 -8.72 24.05
CA HIS A 49 0.28 -8.91 25.49
C HIS A 49 1.70 -9.37 25.89
N SER A 50 1.98 -9.28 27.19
CA SER A 50 3.13 -9.93 27.84
C SER A 50 3.15 -11.44 27.51
N PRO A 51 4.33 -12.05 27.29
CA PRO A 51 5.68 -11.50 27.47
C PRO A 51 6.22 -10.73 26.25
N ARG A 52 5.54 -10.74 25.10
CA ARG A 52 6.07 -10.15 23.86
C ARG A 52 6.15 -8.63 23.93
N ASN A 53 5.04 -7.95 24.23
CA ASN A 53 5.00 -6.48 24.37
C ASN A 53 5.49 -5.69 23.14
N TYR A 54 5.16 -6.15 21.94
CA TYR A 54 5.46 -5.44 20.69
C TYR A 54 4.19 -4.96 19.99
N ILE A 55 4.30 -3.85 19.28
CA ILE A 55 3.37 -3.45 18.24
C ILE A 55 3.73 -4.23 16.97
N VAL A 56 2.79 -5.00 16.46
CA VAL A 56 3.00 -6.05 15.43
C VAL A 56 2.30 -5.77 14.11
N GLY A 57 1.53 -4.68 14.04
CA GLY A 57 0.73 -4.30 12.89
C GLY A 57 -0.28 -3.23 13.24
N GLY A 58 -1.28 -3.06 12.39
CA GLY A 58 -2.37 -2.13 12.61
C GLY A 58 -3.39 -2.17 11.47
N GLY A 59 -4.27 -1.19 11.44
CA GLY A 59 -5.26 -0.93 10.39
C GLY A 59 -5.87 0.46 10.61
N PHE A 60 -6.83 0.85 9.80
CA PHE A 60 -7.51 2.14 9.94
C PHE A 60 -8.87 1.99 10.54
N PHE A 61 -9.16 2.84 11.51
CA PHE A 61 -10.49 2.86 12.10
C PHE A 61 -11.53 3.29 11.07
N LEU A 62 -12.48 2.41 10.76
CA LEU A 62 -13.66 2.74 9.97
C LEU A 62 -14.76 3.24 10.87
N LYS A 63 -15.29 2.34 11.71
CA LYS A 63 -16.39 2.65 12.61
C LYS A 63 -16.41 1.72 13.81
N PHE A 64 -17.23 2.09 14.78
CA PHE A 64 -17.54 1.25 15.93
C PHE A 64 -19.01 0.84 15.87
N SER A 65 -19.30 -0.41 16.20
CA SER A 65 -20.67 -0.92 16.32
C SER A 65 -20.75 -1.90 17.48
N ILE A 66 -21.93 -2.05 18.08
CA ILE A 66 -22.18 -3.09 19.08
C ILE A 66 -23.08 -4.11 18.43
N LEU A 67 -22.62 -5.36 18.34
CA LEU A 67 -23.33 -6.44 17.68
C LEU A 67 -23.40 -7.66 18.59
N PRO A 68 -24.44 -8.50 18.47
CA PRO A 68 -24.37 -9.88 18.95
C PRO A 68 -23.20 -10.62 18.29
N SER A 69 -22.61 -11.54 19.03
CA SER A 69 -21.48 -12.36 18.56
C SER A 69 -21.81 -13.17 17.30
N SER A 70 -23.05 -13.65 17.18
CA SER A 70 -23.56 -14.35 16.00
C SER A 70 -23.48 -13.47 14.75
N LEU A 71 -24.01 -12.26 14.83
CA LEU A 71 -24.03 -11.29 13.73
C LEU A 71 -22.62 -10.77 13.38
N ALA A 72 -21.75 -10.61 14.39
CA ALA A 72 -20.35 -10.29 14.15
C ALA A 72 -19.61 -11.44 13.44
N TRP A 73 -19.96 -12.69 13.74
CA TRP A 73 -19.42 -13.84 13.01
C TRP A 73 -19.91 -13.89 11.57
N ASP A 74 -21.20 -13.65 11.34
CA ASP A 74 -21.76 -13.61 9.97
C ASP A 74 -21.13 -12.49 9.13
N ALA A 75 -20.82 -11.34 9.75
CA ALA A 75 -20.20 -10.21 9.07
C ALA A 75 -18.71 -10.42 8.77
N PHE A 76 -17.92 -10.88 9.76
CA PHE A 76 -16.46 -10.86 9.66
C PHE A 76 -15.82 -12.25 9.62
N GLY A 77 -16.51 -13.32 10.02
CA GLY A 77 -15.99 -14.69 10.07
C GLY A 77 -14.62 -14.76 10.77
N ILE A 78 -13.63 -15.30 10.07
CA ILE A 78 -12.23 -15.41 10.54
C ILE A 78 -11.63 -14.03 10.91
N ALA A 79 -12.11 -12.95 10.32
CA ALA A 79 -11.63 -11.59 10.57
C ALA A 79 -11.98 -11.06 11.99
N ASN A 80 -12.72 -11.83 12.79
CA ASN A 80 -12.82 -11.66 14.25
C ASN A 80 -11.58 -12.19 15.01
N GLY A 81 -10.63 -12.81 14.31
CA GLY A 81 -9.43 -13.43 14.85
C GLY A 81 -9.67 -14.75 15.57
N ALA A 82 -10.73 -15.47 15.19
CA ALA A 82 -11.13 -16.79 15.68
C ALA A 82 -11.47 -17.72 14.49
N SER A 83 -11.31 -19.03 14.66
CA SER A 83 -11.54 -20.03 13.61
C SER A 83 -13.00 -20.49 13.48
N SER A 84 -13.83 -20.22 14.50
CA SER A 84 -15.27 -20.53 14.49
C SER A 84 -16.05 -19.58 15.40
N LEU A 85 -17.38 -19.49 15.22
CA LEU A 85 -18.28 -18.79 16.15
C LEU A 85 -18.15 -19.33 17.58
N MET A 86 -18.00 -20.65 17.72
CA MET A 86 -17.82 -21.28 19.03
C MET A 86 -16.56 -20.77 19.72
N GLU A 87 -15.43 -20.70 18.99
CA GLU A 87 -14.19 -20.16 19.53
C GLU A 87 -14.29 -18.66 19.85
N LEU A 88 -14.97 -17.88 19.00
CA LEU A 88 -15.24 -16.46 19.29
C LEU A 88 -16.00 -16.32 20.62
N ASN A 89 -17.07 -17.10 20.80
CA ASN A 89 -17.88 -17.08 22.00
C ASN A 89 -17.09 -17.52 23.24
N ASP A 90 -16.31 -18.59 23.16
CA ASP A 90 -15.47 -19.06 24.26
C ASP A 90 -14.48 -17.98 24.73
N ARG A 91 -13.88 -17.24 23.78
CA ARG A 91 -13.01 -16.10 24.09
C ARG A 91 -13.78 -14.97 24.78
N VAL A 92 -14.96 -14.61 24.27
CA VAL A 92 -15.82 -13.56 24.85
C VAL A 92 -16.26 -13.93 26.27
N TYR A 93 -16.65 -15.19 26.50
CA TYR A 93 -17.07 -15.72 27.79
C TYR A 93 -15.97 -15.66 28.83
N LYS A 94 -14.73 -15.98 28.45
CA LYS A 94 -13.56 -15.85 29.33
C LYS A 94 -13.39 -14.42 29.86
N TYR A 95 -13.60 -13.42 29.01
CA TYR A 95 -13.46 -12.01 29.41
C TYR A 95 -14.68 -11.48 30.18
N LYS A 96 -15.90 -11.86 29.76
CA LYS A 96 -17.16 -11.43 30.42
C LYS A 96 -17.45 -12.20 31.71
N LYS A 97 -16.75 -13.31 31.97
CA LYS A 97 -17.01 -14.24 33.07
C LYS A 97 -18.45 -14.75 33.06
N THR A 98 -18.89 -15.24 31.90
CA THR A 98 -20.22 -15.80 31.64
C THR A 98 -20.09 -17.10 30.84
N ASP A 99 -21.20 -17.69 30.38
CA ASP A 99 -21.23 -18.92 29.61
C ASP A 99 -22.38 -18.93 28.60
N ARG A 100 -22.38 -19.96 27.74
CA ARG A 100 -23.41 -20.15 26.69
C ARG A 100 -24.84 -20.32 27.21
N PHE A 101 -25.02 -20.63 28.49
CA PHE A 101 -26.36 -20.82 29.07
C PHE A 101 -26.93 -19.50 29.58
N SER A 102 -26.07 -18.66 30.16
CA SER A 102 -26.43 -17.36 30.74
C SER A 102 -26.34 -16.19 29.74
N ASP A 103 -25.47 -16.27 28.74
CA ASP A 103 -25.29 -15.28 27.68
C ASP A 103 -25.12 -16.01 26.33
N PRO A 104 -26.19 -16.63 25.77
CA PRO A 104 -26.09 -17.48 24.58
C PRO A 104 -25.62 -16.73 23.32
N ASP A 105 -25.79 -15.41 23.27
CA ASP A 105 -25.33 -14.56 22.17
C ASP A 105 -24.77 -13.22 22.71
N PRO A 106 -23.53 -13.23 23.22
CA PRO A 106 -22.98 -12.08 23.92
C PRO A 106 -22.83 -10.87 23.01
N GLN A 107 -23.31 -9.71 23.48
CA GLN A 107 -23.01 -8.43 22.85
C GLN A 107 -21.52 -8.10 22.97
N ILE A 108 -20.88 -7.82 21.83
CA ILE A 108 -19.49 -7.39 21.72
C ILE A 108 -19.40 -6.02 21.03
N GLY A 109 -18.39 -5.24 21.40
CA GLY A 109 -18.08 -3.99 20.70
C GLY A 109 -17.15 -4.27 19.54
N CYS A 110 -17.60 -4.06 18.31
CA CYS A 110 -16.81 -4.24 17.10
C CYS A 110 -16.08 -2.94 16.75
N ILE A 111 -14.74 -2.96 16.80
CA ILE A 111 -13.90 -1.89 16.27
C ILE A 111 -13.48 -2.36 14.87
N ILE A 112 -14.14 -1.80 13.86
CA ILE A 112 -13.99 -2.25 12.48
C ILE A 112 -12.80 -1.50 11.87
N LEU A 113 -11.83 -2.26 11.39
CA LEU A 113 -10.60 -1.72 10.84
C LEU A 113 -10.43 -2.16 9.39
N SER A 114 -10.21 -1.21 8.49
CA SER A 114 -9.82 -1.50 7.11
C SER A 114 -8.32 -1.58 6.95
N MET A 115 -7.88 -2.29 5.91
CA MET A 115 -6.48 -2.37 5.47
C MET A 115 -5.55 -2.78 6.60
N PRO A 116 -5.80 -3.94 7.23
CA PRO A 116 -4.89 -4.42 8.23
C PRO A 116 -3.52 -4.66 7.58
N PHE A 117 -2.48 -4.22 8.27
CA PHE A 117 -1.10 -4.49 7.90
C PHE A 117 -0.40 -5.17 9.06
N TYR A 118 0.57 -6.02 8.73
CA TYR A 118 1.31 -6.81 9.71
C TYR A 118 2.79 -6.67 9.45
N PHE A 119 3.55 -6.39 10.49
CA PHE A 119 4.99 -6.35 10.41
C PHE A 119 5.58 -7.77 10.45
N ASP A 120 6.74 -7.92 9.82
CA ASP A 120 7.62 -9.04 10.11
C ASP A 120 8.25 -8.86 11.48
N GLU A 121 8.63 -9.97 12.13
CA GLU A 121 9.12 -9.93 13.53
C GLU A 121 10.34 -9.02 13.70
N LYS A 122 11.19 -8.93 12.68
CA LYS A 122 12.36 -8.03 12.64
C LYS A 122 11.98 -6.54 12.65
N ASP A 123 10.76 -6.22 12.20
CA ASP A 123 10.23 -4.86 12.02
C ASP A 123 9.20 -4.50 13.11
N TRP A 124 9.02 -5.37 14.10
CA TRP A 124 8.13 -5.09 15.23
C TRP A 124 8.59 -3.87 16.01
N ILE A 125 7.62 -3.02 16.37
CA ILE A 125 7.89 -1.78 17.08
C ILE A 125 7.80 -2.09 18.59
N PRO A 126 8.84 -1.78 19.40
CA PRO A 126 8.79 -2.00 20.83
C PRO A 126 7.65 -1.20 21.48
N GLN A 127 7.15 -1.66 22.62
CA GLN A 127 6.16 -0.89 23.36
C GLN A 127 6.64 0.56 23.60
N PRO A 128 5.73 1.54 23.55
CA PRO A 128 6.08 2.92 23.90
C PRO A 128 6.67 3.02 25.31
N ASN A 129 7.68 3.87 25.49
CA ASN A 129 8.35 4.05 26.78
C ASN A 129 7.41 4.62 27.87
N ASP A 130 6.32 5.27 27.46
CA ASP A 130 5.30 5.82 28.35
C ASP A 130 4.10 4.85 28.57
N TRP A 131 4.27 3.56 28.25
CA TRP A 131 3.27 2.53 28.44
C TRP A 131 3.26 2.03 29.89
N ASN A 132 2.19 2.34 30.63
CA ASN A 132 2.00 1.88 32.00
C ASN A 132 1.45 0.44 32.03
N SER A 133 1.94 -0.40 32.95
CA SER A 133 1.50 -1.80 33.14
C SER A 133 0.00 -1.95 33.45
N ASN A 134 -0.64 -0.91 33.98
CA ASN A 134 -2.08 -0.92 34.29
C ASN A 134 -2.96 -0.71 33.04
N ILE A 135 -2.37 -0.41 31.89
CA ILE A 135 -3.11 -0.27 30.63
C ILE A 135 -3.43 -1.67 30.11
N VAL A 136 -4.72 -2.03 30.15
CA VAL A 136 -5.21 -3.38 29.77
C VAL A 136 -6.03 -3.40 28.47
N GLN A 137 -6.44 -2.23 27.94
CA GLN A 137 -7.17 -2.13 26.67
C GLN A 137 -6.35 -1.48 25.57
N GLY A 138 -5.75 -0.32 25.87
CA GLY A 138 -4.97 0.44 24.91
C GLY A 138 -4.84 1.91 25.30
N LYS A 139 -4.12 2.67 24.47
CA LYS A 139 -3.80 4.09 24.71
C LYS A 139 -3.82 4.89 23.42
N THR A 140 -4.35 6.11 23.48
CA THR A 140 -4.34 7.06 22.36
C THR A 140 -3.05 7.85 22.35
N TYR A 141 -2.51 8.08 21.15
CA TYR A 141 -1.36 8.94 20.87
C TYR A 141 -1.73 9.98 19.81
N LYS A 142 -1.04 11.12 19.83
CA LYS A 142 -1.17 12.15 18.79
C LYS A 142 0.19 12.41 18.14
N THR A 143 0.19 12.64 16.83
CA THR A 143 1.41 13.00 16.09
C THR A 143 2.01 14.35 16.52
N SER A 144 1.28 15.15 17.30
CA SER A 144 1.77 16.39 17.92
C SER A 144 2.61 16.15 19.18
N GLU A 145 2.62 14.93 19.71
CA GLU A 145 3.34 14.54 20.93
C GLU A 145 4.56 13.69 20.55
N PRO A 146 5.71 13.78 21.26
CA PRO A 146 6.94 13.09 20.86
C PRO A 146 6.80 11.58 20.66
N VAL A 147 6.08 10.89 21.56
CA VAL A 147 5.87 9.44 21.46
C VAL A 147 4.93 9.08 20.31
N GLY A 148 3.87 9.88 20.09
CA GLY A 148 2.99 9.67 18.94
C GLY A 148 3.71 10.00 17.64
N LEU A 149 4.57 11.00 17.61
CA LEU A 149 5.40 11.30 16.44
C LEU A 149 6.36 10.14 16.13
N SER A 150 7.03 9.55 17.12
CA SER A 150 7.97 8.44 16.89
C SER A 150 7.29 7.11 16.49
N LEU A 151 6.04 6.91 16.92
CA LEU A 151 5.19 5.80 16.46
C LEU A 151 4.71 6.01 15.02
N TYR A 152 4.45 7.25 14.65
CA TYR A 152 4.02 7.64 13.30
C TYR A 152 5.20 7.85 12.34
N GLU A 153 6.41 8.01 12.88
CA GLU A 153 7.58 8.42 12.15
C GLU A 153 7.75 7.57 10.90
N GLN A 154 7.91 8.30 9.81
CA GLN A 154 8.02 7.80 8.46
C GLN A 154 9.25 6.91 8.34
N LYS A 155 9.14 5.63 8.65
CA LYS A 155 10.31 4.72 8.65
C LYS A 155 10.52 4.03 7.32
N VAL A 156 9.53 4.09 6.43
CA VAL A 156 9.55 3.35 5.17
C VAL A 156 10.28 4.16 4.10
N LYS A 157 11.42 3.64 3.63
CA LYS A 157 12.17 4.27 2.53
C LYS A 157 11.55 3.93 1.17
N MET A 158 11.05 2.70 1.01
CA MET A 158 10.52 2.20 -0.25
C MET A 158 9.30 1.33 0.04
N ILE A 159 8.23 1.53 -0.74
CA ILE A 159 7.08 0.64 -0.80
C ILE A 159 7.03 0.05 -2.21
N TYR A 160 6.78 -1.25 -2.32
CA TYR A 160 6.39 -1.89 -3.58
C TYR A 160 5.08 -2.62 -3.34
N ILE A 161 4.10 -2.40 -4.21
CA ILE A 161 2.81 -3.11 -4.16
C ILE A 161 2.43 -3.63 -5.54
N ASP A 162 1.75 -4.77 -5.54
CA ASP A 162 1.22 -5.45 -6.73
C ASP A 162 -0.30 -5.67 -6.49
N PRO A 163 -1.12 -4.61 -6.61
CA PRO A 163 -2.55 -4.70 -6.37
C PRO A 163 -3.24 -5.60 -7.41
N PRO A 164 -4.46 -6.10 -7.16
CA PRO A 164 -5.24 -6.77 -8.19
C PRO A 164 -5.49 -5.82 -9.37
N TYR A 165 -5.33 -6.29 -10.61
CA TYR A 165 -5.41 -5.43 -11.80
C TYR A 165 -6.83 -5.16 -12.32
N ASN A 166 -7.86 -5.69 -11.63
CA ASN A 166 -9.26 -5.55 -12.04
C ASN A 166 -9.49 -6.03 -13.49
N THR A 167 -9.19 -7.31 -13.77
CA THR A 167 -9.29 -7.93 -15.12
C THR A 167 -10.59 -8.70 -15.36
N GLY A 168 -11.56 -8.59 -14.45
CA GLY A 168 -12.89 -9.22 -14.57
C GLY A 168 -12.96 -10.72 -14.20
N ASN A 169 -11.83 -11.37 -13.88
CA ASN A 169 -11.80 -12.74 -13.37
C ASN A 169 -11.78 -12.74 -11.82
N ASP A 170 -12.82 -13.33 -11.21
CA ASP A 170 -12.98 -13.74 -9.79
C ASP A 170 -12.15 -13.00 -8.71
N PHE A 171 -12.35 -11.70 -8.60
CA PHE A 171 -12.09 -10.95 -7.37
C PHE A 171 -13.29 -10.07 -7.03
N VAL A 172 -14.14 -10.56 -6.13
CA VAL A 172 -15.26 -9.78 -5.57
C VAL A 172 -14.71 -8.94 -4.42
N TYR A 173 -14.67 -7.62 -4.59
CA TYR A 173 -14.39 -6.69 -3.50
C TYR A 173 -15.51 -6.79 -2.47
N LYS A 174 -15.21 -7.31 -1.28
CA LYS A 174 -16.12 -7.31 -0.13
C LYS A 174 -15.85 -6.09 0.77
N ASP A 175 -15.69 -4.91 0.20
CA ASP A 175 -15.79 -3.68 0.96
C ASP A 175 -17.30 -3.38 1.16
N ASP A 176 -17.91 -3.98 2.20
CA ASP A 176 -19.34 -3.88 2.50
C ASP A 176 -19.67 -2.50 3.11
N TYR A 177 -19.58 -1.44 2.29
CA TYR A 177 -20.09 -0.10 2.62
C TYR A 177 -21.62 -0.11 2.56
N LYS A 178 -22.22 -0.69 3.61
CA LYS A 178 -23.63 -1.08 3.68
C LYS A 178 -24.69 0.02 3.75
N ASP A 179 -24.37 1.30 3.59
CA ASP A 179 -25.36 2.38 3.72
C ASP A 179 -25.80 3.04 2.38
N ARG A 180 -25.43 2.49 1.22
CA ARG A 180 -25.88 3.00 -0.09
C ARG A 180 -26.25 1.93 -1.13
N ILE A 181 -26.20 0.66 -0.78
CA ILE A 181 -26.40 -0.45 -1.73
C ILE A 181 -27.89 -0.76 -1.93
N GLU A 182 -28.70 -0.84 -0.87
CA GLU A 182 -30.14 -1.19 -0.98
C GLU A 182 -30.91 -0.19 -1.87
N ASN A 183 -30.81 1.12 -1.58
CA ASN A 183 -31.49 2.16 -2.36
C ASN A 183 -31.05 2.24 -3.83
N TYR A 184 -29.85 1.75 -4.17
CA TYR A 184 -29.34 1.78 -5.55
C TYR A 184 -29.68 0.51 -6.32
N LEU A 185 -29.58 -0.67 -5.68
CA LEU A 185 -29.95 -1.95 -6.28
C LEU A 185 -31.44 -1.97 -6.68
N GLU A 186 -32.29 -1.34 -5.88
CA GLU A 186 -33.70 -1.10 -6.21
C GLU A 186 -33.87 -0.13 -7.38
N GLN A 187 -33.04 0.92 -7.46
CA GLN A 187 -33.10 1.91 -8.56
C GLN A 187 -32.52 1.41 -9.88
N THR A 188 -31.62 0.43 -9.87
CA THR A 188 -30.95 -0.09 -11.07
C THR A 188 -31.44 -1.47 -11.53
N GLU A 189 -32.50 -2.01 -10.91
CA GLU A 189 -33.09 -3.32 -11.26
C GLU A 189 -32.06 -4.48 -11.24
N GLN A 190 -31.09 -4.44 -10.32
CA GLN A 190 -30.02 -5.45 -10.21
C GLN A 190 -30.36 -6.62 -9.26
N VAL A 191 -31.66 -6.77 -8.97
CA VAL A 191 -32.24 -7.86 -8.19
C VAL A 191 -33.22 -8.57 -9.10
N ASP A 192 -33.09 -9.89 -9.24
CA ASP A 192 -34.08 -10.67 -9.98
C ASP A 192 -35.42 -10.72 -9.22
N SER A 193 -36.45 -11.24 -9.88
CA SER A 193 -37.79 -11.41 -9.28
C SER A 193 -37.82 -12.33 -8.05
N ASP A 194 -36.75 -13.07 -7.80
CA ASP A 194 -36.60 -14.03 -6.71
C ASP A 194 -35.71 -13.49 -5.57
N GLY A 195 -35.25 -12.24 -5.66
CA GLY A 195 -34.45 -11.58 -4.62
C GLY A 195 -32.96 -11.94 -4.64
N ASN A 196 -32.47 -12.61 -5.68
CA ASN A 196 -31.05 -12.90 -5.81
C ASN A 196 -30.32 -11.66 -6.35
N LYS A 197 -29.21 -11.32 -5.68
CA LYS A 197 -28.27 -10.31 -6.17
C LYS A 197 -27.61 -10.86 -7.44
N MET A 198 -27.70 -10.15 -8.56
CA MET A 198 -26.86 -10.43 -9.71
C MET A 198 -25.41 -10.06 -9.36
N SER A 199 -24.69 -10.98 -8.71
CA SER A 199 -23.28 -10.81 -8.37
C SER A 199 -22.42 -11.26 -9.54
N THR A 200 -21.91 -10.31 -10.30
CA THR A 200 -20.60 -10.42 -10.96
C THR A 200 -20.10 -8.99 -11.18
N ASN A 201 -18.90 -8.67 -10.71
CA ASN A 201 -18.24 -7.40 -11.01
C ASN A 201 -17.85 -7.39 -12.50
N THR A 202 -18.82 -7.37 -13.41
CA THR A 202 -18.60 -7.34 -14.86
C THR A 202 -18.22 -5.92 -15.28
N GLU A 203 -17.39 -5.78 -16.31
CA GLU A 203 -17.03 -4.47 -16.89
C GLU A 203 -18.26 -3.63 -17.28
N SER A 204 -19.40 -4.28 -17.55
CA SER A 204 -20.69 -3.64 -17.83
C SER A 204 -21.33 -2.95 -16.61
N ASN A 205 -20.79 -3.16 -15.40
CA ASN A 205 -21.26 -2.52 -14.18
C ASN A 205 -20.66 -1.10 -14.09
N GLY A 206 -21.52 -0.08 -13.97
CA GLY A 206 -21.08 1.31 -13.85
C GLY A 206 -20.20 1.61 -12.62
N ARG A 207 -20.08 0.65 -11.69
CA ARG A 207 -19.21 0.72 -10.49
C ARG A 207 -17.89 -0.01 -10.62
N TYR A 208 -17.60 -0.65 -11.75
CA TYR A 208 -16.43 -1.52 -11.94
C TYR A 208 -15.10 -0.88 -11.49
N HIS A 209 -14.83 0.33 -11.96
CA HIS A 209 -13.65 1.10 -11.54
C HIS A 209 -13.82 1.70 -10.15
N SER A 210 -15.02 2.19 -9.80
CA SER A 210 -15.29 2.84 -8.52
C SER A 210 -14.96 1.96 -7.33
N ASP A 211 -15.28 0.67 -7.41
CA ASP A 211 -15.01 -0.29 -6.33
C ASP A 211 -13.50 -0.51 -6.14
N TRP A 212 -12.77 -0.66 -7.25
CA TRP A 212 -11.30 -0.73 -7.22
C TRP A 212 -10.67 0.55 -6.64
N LEU A 213 -11.21 1.72 -7.01
CA LEU A 213 -10.72 2.99 -6.52
C LEU A 213 -10.99 3.18 -5.04
N ASN A 214 -12.15 2.76 -4.55
CA ASN A 214 -12.50 2.79 -3.12
C ASN A 214 -11.57 1.86 -2.32
N MET A 215 -11.17 0.73 -2.90
CA MET A 215 -10.15 -0.14 -2.31
C MET A 215 -8.78 0.55 -2.27
N MET A 216 -8.32 1.13 -3.38
CA MET A 216 -6.95 1.65 -3.50
C MET A 216 -6.71 2.98 -2.80
N TYR A 217 -7.68 3.90 -2.82
CA TYR A 217 -7.50 5.28 -2.35
C TYR A 217 -7.01 5.37 -0.90
N PRO A 218 -7.64 4.68 0.07
CA PRO A 218 -7.18 4.77 1.45
C PRO A 218 -5.84 4.01 1.65
N ARG A 219 -5.54 2.98 0.83
CA ARG A 219 -4.24 2.25 0.86
C ARG A 219 -3.10 3.16 0.41
N LEU A 220 -3.28 3.93 -0.64
CA LEU A 220 -2.29 4.90 -1.11
C LEU A 220 -2.08 6.05 -0.11
N LYS A 221 -3.17 6.54 0.52
CA LYS A 221 -3.09 7.56 1.56
C LYS A 221 -2.27 7.08 2.76
N LEU A 222 -2.44 5.81 3.17
CA LEU A 222 -1.57 5.17 4.17
C LEU A 222 -0.12 5.15 3.72
N ALA A 223 0.12 4.62 2.52
CA ALA A 223 1.46 4.44 2.00
C ALA A 223 2.25 5.76 2.01
N ARG A 224 1.61 6.86 1.58
CA ARG A 224 2.17 8.20 1.67
C ARG A 224 2.50 8.63 3.10
N ASN A 225 1.64 8.31 4.05
CA ASN A 225 1.84 8.65 5.45
C ASN A 225 3.02 7.89 6.07
N LEU A 226 3.23 6.63 5.69
CA LEU A 226 4.33 5.78 6.17
C LEU A 226 5.69 6.07 5.52
N LEU A 227 5.69 6.55 4.26
CA LEU A 227 6.92 6.86 3.52
C LEU A 227 7.69 8.02 4.16
N LYS A 228 9.03 7.91 4.19
CA LYS A 228 9.95 9.03 4.44
C LYS A 228 9.73 10.14 3.43
N ASP A 229 10.08 11.37 3.78
CA ASP A 229 10.02 12.51 2.85
C ASP A 229 10.87 12.24 1.59
N ASP A 230 12.00 11.54 1.73
CA ASP A 230 12.83 11.05 0.63
C ASP A 230 12.43 9.64 0.12
N GLY A 231 11.25 9.16 0.50
CA GLY A 231 10.76 7.82 0.19
C GLY A 231 10.02 7.74 -1.16
N VAL A 232 9.89 6.51 -1.67
CA VAL A 232 9.28 6.23 -2.97
C VAL A 232 8.35 5.01 -2.90
N ILE A 233 7.25 5.05 -3.65
CA ILE A 233 6.37 3.90 -3.88
C ILE A 233 6.45 3.46 -5.34
N PHE A 234 6.45 2.15 -5.53
CA PHE A 234 6.33 1.46 -6.81
C PHE A 234 5.01 0.67 -6.82
N ILE A 235 4.23 0.81 -7.88
CA ILE A 235 2.93 0.16 -8.02
C ILE A 235 2.85 -0.52 -9.37
N SER A 236 2.79 -1.85 -9.38
CA SER A 236 2.59 -2.63 -10.59
C SER A 236 1.12 -2.58 -11.01
N ILE A 237 0.86 -2.44 -12.31
CA ILE A 237 -0.50 -2.32 -12.84
C ILE A 237 -0.52 -2.65 -14.34
N ASP A 238 -1.63 -3.16 -14.86
CA ASP A 238 -1.84 -3.30 -16.30
C ASP A 238 -2.65 -2.13 -16.90
N ASP A 239 -3.10 -2.27 -18.15
CA ASP A 239 -3.84 -1.23 -18.86
C ASP A 239 -5.24 -0.92 -18.30
N HIS A 240 -5.86 -1.79 -17.49
CA HIS A 240 -7.26 -1.62 -17.08
C HIS A 240 -7.43 -0.45 -16.10
N GLU A 241 -6.49 -0.28 -15.17
CA GLU A 241 -6.60 0.70 -14.08
C GLU A 241 -5.42 1.70 -14.02
N VAL A 242 -4.43 1.60 -14.91
CA VAL A 242 -3.24 2.48 -14.87
C VAL A 242 -3.61 3.98 -14.91
N ALA A 243 -4.61 4.36 -15.69
CA ALA A 243 -5.03 5.75 -15.82
C ALA A 243 -5.71 6.28 -14.54
N GLN A 244 -6.54 5.46 -13.92
CA GLN A 244 -7.28 5.79 -12.71
C GLN A 244 -6.34 5.79 -11.50
N LEU A 245 -5.47 4.78 -11.41
CA LEU A 245 -4.40 4.71 -10.41
C LEU A 245 -3.47 5.93 -10.49
N ARG A 246 -3.12 6.35 -11.71
CA ARG A 246 -2.27 7.53 -11.90
C ARG A 246 -2.93 8.79 -11.33
N LYS A 247 -4.19 9.04 -11.68
CA LYS A 247 -4.95 10.19 -11.13
C LYS A 247 -5.06 10.14 -9.61
N MET A 248 -5.24 8.94 -9.05
CA MET A 248 -5.27 8.74 -7.61
C MET A 248 -3.92 9.04 -6.96
N CYS A 249 -2.82 8.63 -7.59
CA CYS A 249 -1.48 8.99 -7.13
C CYS A 249 -1.27 10.50 -7.19
N ASP A 250 -1.73 11.17 -8.25
CA ASP A 250 -1.62 12.62 -8.40
C ASP A 250 -2.40 13.35 -7.27
N GLU A 251 -3.57 12.85 -6.87
CA GLU A 251 -4.34 13.40 -5.75
C GLU A 251 -3.65 13.15 -4.39
N VAL A 252 -3.20 11.92 -4.16
CA VAL A 252 -2.64 11.51 -2.86
C VAL A 252 -1.25 12.09 -2.65
N PHE A 253 -0.36 11.91 -3.62
CA PHE A 253 1.06 12.28 -3.53
C PHE A 253 1.33 13.68 -4.07
N GLY A 254 0.49 14.20 -4.96
CA GLY A 254 0.73 15.43 -5.71
C GLY A 254 1.27 15.12 -7.11
N GLU A 255 0.70 15.75 -8.14
CA GLU A 255 1.02 15.53 -9.56
C GLU A 255 2.52 15.65 -9.89
N ASN A 256 3.21 16.61 -9.25
CA ASN A 256 4.64 16.85 -9.45
C ASN A 256 5.54 15.77 -8.85
N ASN A 257 5.00 14.83 -8.09
CA ASN A 257 5.77 13.80 -7.40
C ASN A 257 5.88 12.46 -8.16
N LEU A 258 5.28 12.34 -9.34
CA LEU A 258 5.56 11.21 -10.24
C LEU A 258 7.03 11.28 -10.69
N VAL A 259 7.78 10.21 -10.46
CA VAL A 259 9.16 10.08 -10.94
C VAL A 259 9.18 9.50 -12.35
N ALA A 260 8.47 8.38 -12.56
CA ALA A 260 8.41 7.70 -13.85
C ALA A 260 7.21 6.74 -13.93
N GLN A 261 6.78 6.43 -15.16
CA GLN A 261 5.96 5.26 -15.47
C GLN A 261 6.85 4.28 -16.24
N LEU A 262 7.30 3.25 -15.55
CA LEU A 262 8.20 2.23 -16.10
C LEU A 262 7.39 1.23 -16.91
N ILE A 263 7.95 0.75 -18.02
CA ILE A 263 7.36 -0.32 -18.84
C ILE A 263 7.99 -1.65 -18.42
N TRP A 264 7.15 -2.58 -17.97
CA TRP A 264 7.58 -3.93 -17.60
C TRP A 264 7.22 -4.91 -18.70
N GLN A 265 8.22 -5.43 -19.43
CA GLN A 265 7.99 -6.42 -20.47
C GLN A 265 7.65 -7.79 -19.85
N ARG A 266 6.37 -8.16 -19.85
CA ARG A 266 5.90 -9.45 -19.31
C ARG A 266 6.02 -10.62 -20.30
N ALA A 267 6.08 -10.33 -21.61
CA ALA A 267 6.17 -11.35 -22.65
C ALA A 267 7.19 -10.96 -23.73
N PHE A 268 7.99 -11.93 -24.17
CA PHE A 268 8.93 -11.75 -25.27
C PHE A 268 8.28 -12.06 -26.63
N SER A 269 7.49 -13.12 -26.69
CA SER A 269 6.87 -13.58 -27.93
C SER A 269 5.47 -12.98 -28.12
N PRO A 270 5.10 -12.59 -29.34
CA PRO A 270 3.73 -12.18 -29.66
C PRO A 270 2.73 -13.32 -29.42
N LYS A 271 1.54 -12.96 -28.92
CA LYS A 271 0.36 -13.82 -28.84
C LYS A 271 -0.32 -13.85 -30.20
N ASN A 272 -0.12 -14.93 -30.94
CA ASN A 272 -0.65 -15.09 -32.30
C ASN A 272 -2.18 -15.22 -32.35
N ASP A 273 -2.81 -15.49 -31.22
CA ASP A 273 -4.27 -15.57 -31.02
C ASP A 273 -4.88 -14.22 -30.58
N ALA A 274 -4.08 -13.16 -30.44
CA ALA A 274 -4.59 -11.83 -30.13
C ALA A 274 -5.47 -11.30 -31.26
N LYS A 275 -6.69 -10.87 -30.93
CA LYS A 275 -7.66 -10.33 -31.89
C LYS A 275 -7.21 -9.04 -32.58
N PHE A 276 -6.49 -8.19 -31.85
CA PHE A 276 -6.02 -6.89 -32.34
C PHE A 276 -4.52 -6.73 -32.15
N VAL A 277 -4.08 -6.36 -30.94
CA VAL A 277 -2.67 -6.16 -30.59
C VAL A 277 -2.27 -7.18 -29.52
N SER A 278 -1.13 -7.84 -29.71
CA SER A 278 -0.52 -8.69 -28.69
C SER A 278 0.12 -7.84 -27.61
N ASN A 279 -0.60 -7.57 -26.53
CA ASN A 279 -0.07 -6.79 -25.42
C ASN A 279 0.95 -7.59 -24.59
N SER A 280 2.21 -7.13 -24.60
CA SER A 280 3.38 -7.81 -24.05
C SER A 280 4.04 -7.09 -22.87
N HIS A 281 3.43 -6.02 -22.36
CA HIS A 281 3.95 -5.29 -21.21
C HIS A 281 2.85 -4.95 -20.20
N ASP A 282 3.28 -4.65 -18.98
CA ASP A 282 2.54 -4.00 -17.93
C ASP A 282 3.30 -2.72 -17.53
N TYR A 283 2.81 -1.99 -16.53
CA TYR A 283 3.41 -0.75 -16.04
C TYR A 283 3.84 -0.88 -14.58
N VAL A 284 4.84 -0.08 -14.20
CA VAL A 284 5.15 0.19 -12.80
C VAL A 284 5.18 1.70 -12.60
N LEU A 285 4.22 2.23 -11.83
CA LEU A 285 4.23 3.64 -11.45
C LEU A 285 5.23 3.86 -10.32
N MET A 286 6.16 4.79 -10.51
CA MET A 286 7.13 5.21 -9.51
C MET A 286 6.81 6.62 -9.04
N VAL A 287 6.41 6.76 -7.78
CA VAL A 287 5.96 8.03 -7.18
C VAL A 287 6.77 8.32 -5.92
N ALA A 288 7.39 9.49 -5.85
CA ALA A 288 8.08 9.94 -4.65
C ALA A 288 7.08 10.51 -3.63
N LYS A 289 7.40 10.51 -2.34
CA LYS A 289 6.62 11.30 -1.38
C LYS A 289 6.82 12.80 -1.56
N SER A 290 8.08 13.22 -1.72
CA SER A 290 8.49 14.58 -2.03
C SER A 290 9.63 14.52 -3.03
N ILE A 291 9.36 14.91 -4.28
CA ILE A 291 10.35 14.81 -5.36
C ILE A 291 11.59 15.66 -5.09
N ASN A 292 11.43 16.77 -4.37
CA ASN A 292 12.54 17.67 -3.98
C ASN A 292 13.50 17.03 -2.97
N CYS A 293 13.03 16.03 -2.20
CA CYS A 293 13.84 15.31 -1.23
C CYS A 293 14.34 13.96 -1.79
N PHE A 294 13.75 13.50 -2.89
CA PHE A 294 14.03 12.18 -3.45
C PHE A 294 15.30 12.17 -4.29
N GLN A 295 16.14 11.16 -4.06
CA GLN A 295 17.32 10.89 -4.88
C GLN A 295 17.40 9.39 -5.17
N ILE A 296 17.63 9.06 -6.45
CA ILE A 296 17.90 7.69 -6.87
C ILE A 296 19.34 7.34 -6.46
N GLY A 297 19.48 6.40 -5.54
CA GLY A 297 20.77 5.86 -5.14
C GLY A 297 21.49 5.17 -6.30
N ARG A 298 22.82 5.29 -6.34
CA ARG A 298 23.65 4.55 -7.30
C ARG A 298 24.13 3.26 -6.65
N LEU A 299 24.14 2.17 -7.40
CA LEU A 299 24.79 0.94 -6.96
C LEU A 299 26.32 1.14 -6.95
N PRO A 300 27.04 0.47 -6.04
CA PRO A 300 28.49 0.38 -6.12
C PRO A 300 28.92 -0.16 -7.48
N ARG A 301 30.06 0.30 -7.98
CA ARG A 301 30.62 -0.20 -9.24
C ARG A 301 31.06 -1.65 -9.05
N THR A 302 30.60 -2.53 -9.94
CA THR A 302 31.05 -3.93 -9.96
C THR A 302 32.41 -4.07 -10.64
N GLU A 303 33.09 -5.19 -10.42
CA GLU A 303 34.38 -5.48 -11.08
C GLU A 303 34.22 -5.54 -12.61
N GLU A 304 33.11 -6.11 -13.10
CA GLU A 304 32.81 -6.18 -14.53
C GLU A 304 32.57 -4.80 -15.15
N ALA A 305 31.97 -3.88 -14.39
CA ALA A 305 31.80 -2.49 -14.82
C ALA A 305 33.15 -1.76 -14.89
N ASN A 306 34.06 -2.05 -13.96
CA ASN A 306 35.42 -1.50 -13.95
C ASN A 306 36.29 -2.05 -15.08
N ALA A 307 36.13 -3.33 -15.44
CA ALA A 307 36.89 -3.98 -16.51
C ALA A 307 36.67 -3.35 -17.91
N ARG A 308 35.62 -2.52 -18.08
CA ARG A 308 35.36 -1.76 -19.32
C ARG A 308 36.28 -0.55 -19.51
N TYR A 309 36.99 -0.14 -18.46
CA TYR A 309 37.87 1.02 -18.45
C TYR A 309 39.32 0.54 -18.60
N SER A 310 40.11 1.25 -19.40
CA SER A 310 41.53 0.95 -19.63
C SER A 310 42.36 2.23 -19.56
N ASN A 311 43.68 2.11 -19.40
CA ASN A 311 44.56 3.27 -19.41
C ASN A 311 45.68 3.09 -20.44
N PRO A 312 45.36 3.06 -21.75
CA PRO A 312 46.32 2.72 -22.80
C PRO A 312 47.39 3.79 -23.00
N ASP A 313 47.13 5.03 -22.57
CA ASP A 313 47.97 6.20 -22.74
C ASP A 313 48.69 6.64 -21.45
N ASN A 314 48.61 5.83 -20.38
CA ASN A 314 49.18 6.15 -19.06
C ASN A 314 48.72 7.50 -18.50
N ASP A 315 47.45 7.85 -18.69
CA ASP A 315 46.86 9.05 -18.11
C ASP A 315 46.97 9.01 -16.56
N PRO A 316 47.49 10.08 -15.92
CA PRO A 316 47.70 10.12 -14.47
C PRO A 316 46.38 10.08 -13.66
N ARG A 317 45.22 10.27 -14.30
CA ARG A 317 43.89 10.19 -13.67
C ARG A 317 43.38 8.75 -13.56
N GLY A 318 44.06 7.79 -14.19
CA GLY A 318 43.74 6.36 -14.12
C GLY A 318 42.88 5.84 -15.29
N PRO A 319 42.32 4.62 -15.16
CA PRO A 319 41.55 3.98 -16.22
C PRO A 319 40.34 4.81 -16.67
N TRP A 320 40.22 4.98 -17.98
CA TRP A 320 39.15 5.72 -18.62
C TRP A 320 38.52 4.89 -19.76
N MET A 321 37.40 5.37 -20.28
CA MET A 321 36.80 4.86 -21.51
C MET A 321 36.27 6.04 -22.31
N SER A 322 36.33 5.96 -23.63
CA SER A 322 35.66 6.95 -24.48
C SER A 322 34.17 6.91 -24.20
N SER A 323 33.59 8.08 -23.95
CA SER A 323 32.14 8.28 -23.90
C SER A 323 31.71 9.01 -25.17
N ASP A 324 30.40 9.05 -25.41
CA ASP A 324 29.83 9.95 -26.42
C ASP A 324 30.22 11.39 -26.08
N ILE A 325 30.68 12.11 -27.10
CA ILE A 325 31.10 13.51 -27.04
C ILE A 325 30.03 14.44 -27.61
N SER A 326 28.88 13.89 -28.02
CA SER A 326 27.74 14.64 -28.53
C SER A 326 26.58 14.70 -27.55
N VAL A 327 25.79 15.76 -27.60
CA VAL A 327 24.54 15.90 -26.85
C VAL A 327 23.35 15.99 -27.80
N LYS A 328 22.24 15.41 -27.36
CA LYS A 328 20.98 15.36 -28.12
C LYS A 328 20.29 16.72 -28.26
N THR A 329 20.50 17.62 -27.30
CA THR A 329 19.85 18.94 -27.28
C THR A 329 20.79 19.97 -27.88
N TYR A 330 20.37 20.61 -28.98
CA TYR A 330 21.17 21.64 -29.63
C TYR A 330 21.45 22.83 -28.68
N ASN A 331 22.70 23.29 -28.68
CA ASN A 331 23.14 24.50 -28.02
C ASN A 331 24.15 25.18 -28.94
N ALA A 332 23.91 26.45 -29.33
CA ALA A 332 24.80 27.19 -30.21
C ALA A 332 26.22 27.35 -29.64
N ALA A 333 26.36 27.40 -28.31
CA ALA A 333 27.68 27.44 -27.66
C ALA A 333 28.46 26.13 -27.80
N ALA A 334 27.78 25.04 -28.16
CA ALA A 334 28.34 23.71 -28.32
C ALA A 334 28.58 23.33 -29.80
N ASP A 335 28.25 24.23 -30.72
CA ASP A 335 28.39 24.07 -32.16
C ASP A 335 29.65 24.78 -32.67
N TYR A 336 30.80 24.10 -32.55
CA TYR A 336 32.09 24.67 -32.91
C TYR A 336 33.07 23.62 -33.46
N PRO A 337 34.02 24.02 -34.31
CA PRO A 337 35.08 23.14 -34.79
C PRO A 337 36.11 22.84 -33.69
N ILE A 338 36.57 21.59 -33.64
CA ILE A 338 37.66 21.16 -32.74
C ILE A 338 38.95 21.07 -33.55
N THR A 339 39.98 21.81 -33.13
CA THR A 339 41.34 21.68 -33.69
C THR A 339 42.13 20.67 -32.88
N LEU A 340 42.52 19.56 -33.51
CA LEU A 340 43.33 18.51 -32.88
C LEU A 340 44.80 18.96 -32.71
N PRO A 341 45.58 18.35 -31.80
CA PRO A 341 47.01 18.63 -31.66
C PRO A 341 47.83 18.47 -32.95
N SER A 342 47.34 17.65 -33.90
CA SER A 342 47.92 17.48 -35.23
C SER A 342 47.67 18.64 -36.20
N GLY A 343 46.88 19.65 -35.80
CA GLY A 343 46.44 20.76 -36.65
C GLY A 343 45.22 20.43 -37.53
N ARG A 344 44.72 19.20 -37.50
CA ARG A 344 43.49 18.81 -38.21
C ARG A 344 42.27 19.43 -37.51
N VAL A 345 41.38 20.04 -38.29
CA VAL A 345 40.10 20.57 -37.82
C VAL A 345 39.01 19.52 -38.02
N VAL A 346 38.19 19.30 -36.99
CA VAL A 346 37.02 18.42 -36.98
C VAL A 346 35.78 19.28 -36.76
N GLU A 347 34.93 19.37 -37.79
CA GLU A 347 33.65 20.07 -37.73
C GLU A 347 32.62 19.29 -36.91
N THR A 348 31.58 19.99 -36.44
CA THR A 348 30.45 19.35 -35.76
C THR A 348 29.80 18.29 -36.66
N PRO A 349 29.27 17.20 -36.08
CA PRO A 349 28.54 16.21 -36.86
C PRO A 349 27.31 16.89 -37.45
N GLY A 350 27.29 17.16 -38.76
CA GLY A 350 26.31 18.02 -39.46
C GLY A 350 24.85 17.53 -39.49
N GLN A 351 24.39 16.86 -38.44
CA GLN A 351 23.00 16.51 -38.17
C GLN A 351 22.36 17.64 -37.34
N PRO A 352 21.11 18.06 -37.63
CA PRO A 352 20.46 19.20 -36.98
C PRO A 352 20.25 19.10 -35.46
N TYR A 353 20.67 18.01 -34.81
CA TYR A 353 20.43 17.72 -33.38
C TYR A 353 21.64 17.11 -32.66
N LEU A 354 22.85 17.18 -33.24
CA LEU A 354 24.07 16.66 -32.60
C LEU A 354 25.12 17.78 -32.55
N VAL A 355 25.33 18.33 -31.37
CA VAL A 355 26.43 19.26 -31.05
C VAL A 355 27.34 18.61 -30.02
N TRP A 356 28.54 19.17 -29.80
CA TRP A 356 29.46 18.62 -28.80
C TRP A 356 28.88 18.75 -27.37
N SER A 357 29.30 17.91 -26.43
CA SER A 357 28.82 17.92 -25.04
C SER A 357 29.44 19.00 -24.19
#